data_AF-A0A1Y2EAY5-F1
#
_entry.id   AF-A0A1Y2EAY5-F1
#
_cell.length_a   1.000
_cell.length_b   1.000
_cell.length_c   1.000
_cell.angle_alpha   90.00
_cell.angle_beta   90.00
_cell.angle_gamma   90.00
#
_symmetry.space_group_name_H-M   'P 1'
#
loop_
_entity.id
_entity.type
_entity.pdbx_description
1 polymer ?
#
loop_
_entity_poly.entity_id
_entity_poly.type
_entity_poly.pdbx_seq_one_letter_code
_entity_poly.pdbx_strand_id
1 'polypeptide(L)'
;MYSEAIKFLNQGGAAPSLRLCWAGFHSKVRGELSAKELLYQALDFNTSRSQMATPLALTTRKLEPIVQFQEILTTIFDGCIANLSDSTGWNDCMSFRTLAKVLFSVGSLGSEAQMAACMQINVVDIEIYKRGNTLAPDLDSATENGETVDSNEMPHCIPKSEQTVPFISTKTTTSGASLSEDTTSNNGEAKSPSAPSAQEINQSHTEPRLTESDRTISRIWKVEGESTRASSPESVAFSVRDSQAELNQERDEDTDTSIICSECDKVVSSGKQDSTYICLYCIEADLWGECFDKRARRQKGELEVAWRTVCPRGRKQTKALIEGWGGVNNGVITMGEEKISFKDWLKELKDVRWPNAWKAFWAEELG
;
A
#
# COMPACT_ATOMS: atom_id res chain seq x y z
N MET A 1 5.04 0.48 -40.71
CA MET A 1 6.05 1.42 -40.18
C MET A 1 7.39 0.75 -39.84
N TYR A 2 7.44 -0.41 -39.17
CA TYR A 2 8.70 -1.11 -38.86
C TYR A 2 9.57 -1.49 -40.09
N SER A 3 8.95 -1.91 -41.20
CA SER A 3 9.69 -2.32 -42.41
C SER A 3 10.44 -1.19 -43.11
N GLU A 4 9.97 0.05 -43.01
CA GLU A 4 10.59 1.21 -43.67
C GLU A 4 11.79 1.72 -42.85
N ALA A 5 11.68 1.71 -41.52
CA ALA A 5 12.78 2.06 -40.62
C ALA A 5 13.98 1.09 -40.75
N ILE A 6 13.72 -0.21 -40.96
CA ILE A 6 14.76 -1.22 -41.19
C ILE A 6 15.51 -0.97 -42.51
N LYS A 7 14.81 -0.54 -43.57
CA LYS A 7 15.47 -0.19 -44.84
C LYS A 7 16.36 1.04 -44.70
N PHE A 8 15.93 2.05 -43.94
CA PHE A 8 16.70 3.27 -43.71
C PHE A 8 18.00 3.02 -42.93
N LEU A 9 17.96 2.16 -41.90
CA LEU A 9 19.14 1.81 -41.10
C LEU A 9 20.18 0.98 -41.88
N ASN A 10 19.73 0.13 -42.80
CA ASN A 10 20.61 -0.73 -43.61
C ASN A 10 21.25 -0.02 -44.80
N GLN A 11 20.70 1.12 -45.25
CA GLN A 11 21.20 1.89 -46.39
C GLN A 11 22.37 2.85 -46.06
N GLY A 12 22.99 2.69 -44.89
CA GLY A 12 24.26 3.36 -44.60
C GLY A 12 24.15 4.79 -44.06
N GLY A 13 22.95 5.35 -43.92
CA GLY A 13 22.73 6.74 -43.48
C GLY A 13 22.78 6.98 -41.96
N ALA A 14 22.76 5.94 -41.14
CA ALA A 14 22.78 6.08 -39.68
C ALA A 14 24.21 6.18 -39.13
N ALA A 15 24.41 7.11 -38.19
CA ALA A 15 25.65 7.31 -37.46
C ALA A 15 26.10 6.00 -36.76
N PRO A 16 27.42 5.73 -36.65
CA PRO A 16 27.94 4.50 -36.04
C PRO A 16 27.40 4.22 -34.62
N SER A 17 27.13 5.27 -33.83
CA SER A 17 26.56 5.18 -32.48
C SER A 17 25.13 4.60 -32.47
N LEU A 18 24.31 4.95 -33.47
CA LEU A 18 22.95 4.41 -33.62
C LEU A 18 22.97 2.94 -34.07
N ARG A 19 23.99 2.52 -34.84
CA ARG A 19 24.15 1.10 -35.24
C ARG A 19 24.57 0.22 -34.09
N LEU A 20 25.41 0.71 -33.17
CA LEU A 20 25.79 -0.01 -31.95
C LEU A 20 24.62 -0.15 -30.97
N CYS A 21 23.82 0.92 -30.79
CA CYS A 21 22.58 0.83 -30.01
C CYS A 21 21.57 -0.15 -30.64
N TRP A 22 21.43 -0.13 -31.97
CA TRP A 22 20.54 -1.04 -32.69
C TRP A 22 21.03 -2.49 -32.66
N ALA A 23 22.34 -2.74 -32.80
CA ALA A 23 22.92 -4.08 -32.72
C ALA A 23 22.83 -4.66 -31.30
N GLY A 24 23.01 -3.83 -30.27
CA GLY A 24 22.74 -4.20 -28.87
C GLY A 24 21.26 -4.53 -28.64
N PHE A 25 20.35 -3.73 -29.20
CA PHE A 25 18.92 -3.98 -29.18
C PHE A 25 18.57 -5.29 -29.91
N HIS A 26 19.12 -5.56 -31.09
CA HIS A 26 18.85 -6.78 -31.86
C HIS A 26 19.51 -8.06 -31.32
N SER A 27 20.66 -7.93 -30.65
CA SER A 27 21.30 -9.03 -29.91
C SER A 27 20.49 -9.40 -28.66
N LYS A 28 19.83 -8.42 -28.04
CA LYS A 28 18.97 -8.60 -26.88
C LYS A 28 17.54 -9.04 -27.25
N VAL A 29 17.08 -8.73 -28.46
CA VAL A 29 15.81 -9.21 -29.08
C VAL A 29 15.93 -10.63 -29.66
N ARG A 30 17.16 -11.15 -29.83
CA ARG A 30 17.39 -12.57 -30.17
C ARG A 30 17.29 -13.51 -28.96
N GLY A 31 17.28 -12.97 -27.74
CA GLY A 31 16.59 -13.60 -26.61
C GLY A 31 15.18 -13.01 -26.56
N GLU A 32 14.17 -13.85 -26.43
CA GLU A 32 12.76 -13.47 -26.49
C GLU A 32 12.31 -12.65 -25.27
N LEU A 33 12.90 -11.46 -25.05
CA LEU A 33 12.31 -10.50 -24.14
C LEU A 33 11.14 -9.85 -24.89
N SER A 34 9.94 -10.16 -24.44
CA SER A 34 8.71 -9.53 -24.89
C SER A 34 8.82 -8.01 -24.78
N ALA A 35 8.11 -7.27 -25.64
CA ALA A 35 8.03 -5.81 -25.53
C ALA A 35 7.61 -5.33 -24.12
N LYS A 36 6.92 -6.19 -23.36
CA LYS A 36 6.53 -6.01 -21.97
C LYS A 36 7.73 -6.01 -21.02
N GLU A 37 8.66 -6.95 -21.17
CA GLU A 37 9.89 -6.99 -20.36
C GLU A 37 10.84 -5.84 -20.66
N LEU A 38 10.88 -5.39 -21.92
CA LEU A 38 11.62 -4.18 -22.30
C LEU A 38 10.99 -2.91 -21.68
N LEU A 39 9.65 -2.84 -21.59
CA LEU A 39 8.96 -1.73 -20.95
C LEU A 39 9.19 -1.73 -19.42
N TYR A 40 9.15 -2.90 -18.78
CA TYR A 40 9.45 -3.01 -17.35
C TYR A 40 10.90 -2.67 -17.02
N GLN A 41 11.85 -3.12 -17.84
CA GLN A 41 13.27 -2.75 -17.70
C GLN A 41 13.50 -1.25 -17.97
N ALA A 42 12.73 -0.63 -18.86
CA ALA A 42 12.87 0.80 -19.16
C ALA A 42 12.25 1.74 -18.10
N LEU A 43 11.43 1.20 -17.19
CA LEU A 43 10.74 1.97 -16.14
C LEU A 43 11.34 1.77 -14.75
N ASP A 44 12.46 1.03 -14.62
CA ASP A 44 13.03 0.58 -13.35
C ASP A 44 11.98 -0.03 -12.39
N PHE A 45 10.88 -0.53 -12.95
CA PHE A 45 9.76 -1.02 -12.19
C PHE A 45 10.06 -2.44 -11.72
N ASN A 46 10.47 -2.56 -10.48
CA ASN A 46 10.64 -3.86 -9.85
C ASN A 46 9.32 -4.32 -9.21
N THR A 47 8.61 -5.23 -9.89
CA THR A 47 7.34 -5.82 -9.42
C THR A 47 7.44 -6.42 -8.01
N SER A 48 8.60 -6.95 -7.62
CA SER A 48 8.78 -7.57 -6.29
C SER A 48 8.95 -6.57 -5.15
N ARG A 49 9.26 -5.30 -5.46
CA ARG A 49 9.59 -4.25 -4.47
C ARG A 49 8.68 -3.02 -4.55
N SER A 50 8.04 -2.78 -5.68
CA SER A 50 7.23 -1.59 -5.88
C SER A 50 5.89 -1.70 -5.18
N GLN A 51 5.53 -0.70 -4.38
CA GLN A 51 4.19 -0.61 -3.78
C GLN A 51 3.07 -0.47 -4.83
N MET A 52 3.41 -0.08 -6.07
CA MET A 52 2.49 -0.03 -7.20
C MET A 52 2.17 -1.41 -7.79
N ALA A 53 2.94 -2.44 -7.42
CA ALA A 53 2.73 -3.80 -7.93
C ALA A 53 1.40 -4.40 -7.48
N THR A 54 0.93 -4.13 -6.25
CA THR A 54 -0.37 -4.65 -5.81
C THR A 54 -1.55 -4.02 -6.55
N PRO A 55 -1.65 -2.68 -6.70
CA PRO A 55 -2.65 -2.06 -7.57
C PRO A 55 -2.59 -2.57 -9.01
N LEU A 56 -1.38 -2.80 -9.55
CA LEU A 56 -1.20 -3.39 -10.88
C LEU A 56 -1.80 -4.80 -10.93
N ALA A 57 -1.46 -5.69 -9.99
CA ALA A 57 -2.01 -7.05 -9.91
C ALA A 57 -3.55 -7.02 -9.88
N LEU A 58 -4.15 -6.19 -9.01
CA LEU A 58 -5.61 -6.06 -8.90
C LEU A 58 -6.27 -5.52 -10.16
N THR A 59 -5.57 -4.68 -10.93
CA THR A 59 -6.05 -4.17 -12.22
C THR A 59 -5.93 -5.25 -13.30
N THR A 60 -4.81 -5.97 -13.34
CA THR A 60 -4.57 -7.12 -14.21
C THR A 60 -5.65 -8.19 -13.99
N ARG A 61 -6.04 -8.49 -12.74
CA ARG A 61 -7.14 -9.42 -12.45
C ARG A 61 -8.45 -9.03 -13.15
N LYS A 62 -8.71 -7.74 -13.36
CA LYS A 62 -9.95 -7.24 -13.97
C LYS A 62 -9.88 -7.12 -15.50
N LEU A 63 -8.70 -6.92 -16.07
CA LEU A 63 -8.54 -6.51 -17.47
C LEU A 63 -7.77 -7.51 -18.33
N GLU A 64 -6.91 -8.32 -17.72
CA GLU A 64 -5.93 -9.15 -18.40
C GLU A 64 -6.23 -10.64 -18.18
N PRO A 65 -5.58 -11.54 -18.96
CA PRO A 65 -5.59 -12.96 -18.67
C PRO A 65 -5.20 -13.24 -17.22
N ILE A 66 -5.99 -14.09 -16.57
CA ILE A 66 -5.88 -14.42 -15.15
C ILE A 66 -4.50 -14.98 -14.76
N VAL A 67 -3.79 -15.59 -15.72
CA VAL A 67 -2.41 -16.07 -15.57
C VAL A 67 -1.44 -14.92 -15.21
N GLN A 68 -1.61 -13.74 -15.81
CA GLN A 68 -0.75 -12.60 -15.49
C GLN A 68 -0.97 -12.10 -14.06
N PHE A 69 -2.22 -12.15 -13.56
CA PHE A 69 -2.51 -11.82 -12.16
C PHE A 69 -1.79 -12.80 -11.23
N GLN A 70 -1.81 -14.09 -11.55
CA GLN A 70 -1.13 -15.13 -10.78
C GLN A 70 0.39 -14.86 -10.69
N GLU A 71 1.04 -14.60 -11.83
CA GLU A 71 2.48 -14.33 -11.90
C GLU A 71 2.87 -13.09 -11.10
N ILE A 72 2.15 -11.99 -11.30
CA ILE A 72 2.42 -10.73 -10.60
C ILE A 72 2.23 -10.91 -9.09
N LEU A 73 1.11 -11.49 -8.63
CA LEU A 73 0.85 -11.62 -7.21
C LEU A 73 1.84 -12.55 -6.51
N THR A 74 2.23 -13.65 -7.17
CA THR A 74 3.28 -14.57 -6.67
C THR A 74 4.62 -13.85 -6.55
N THR A 75 5.00 -13.08 -7.58
CA THR A 75 6.26 -12.30 -7.58
C THR A 75 6.28 -11.27 -6.43
N ILE A 76 5.15 -10.61 -6.16
CA ILE A 76 5.05 -9.66 -5.04
C ILE A 76 5.17 -10.40 -3.70
N PHE A 77 4.48 -11.53 -3.54
CA PHE A 77 4.55 -12.34 -2.32
C PHE A 77 5.99 -12.77 -2.03
N ASP A 78 6.66 -13.37 -3.00
CA ASP A 78 8.04 -13.84 -2.87
C ASP A 78 9.00 -12.69 -2.56
N GLY A 79 8.80 -11.53 -3.20
CA GLY A 79 9.55 -10.30 -2.90
C GLY A 79 9.38 -9.83 -1.46
N CYS A 80 8.16 -9.85 -0.93
CA CYS A 80 7.89 -9.50 0.46
C CYS A 80 8.57 -10.49 1.42
N ILE A 81 8.46 -11.80 1.16
CA ILE A 81 9.11 -12.83 1.98
C ILE A 81 10.63 -12.66 1.96
N ALA A 82 11.22 -12.37 0.80
CA ALA A 82 12.66 -12.16 0.67
C ALA A 82 13.14 -10.94 1.47
N ASN A 83 12.46 -9.79 1.36
CA ASN A 83 12.80 -8.58 2.12
C ASN A 83 12.65 -8.82 3.62
N LEU A 84 11.52 -9.39 4.07
CA LEU A 84 11.26 -9.64 5.49
C LEU A 84 12.16 -10.71 6.12
N SER A 85 12.89 -11.48 5.30
CA SER A 85 13.87 -12.47 5.74
C SER A 85 15.31 -11.96 5.61
N ASP A 86 15.52 -10.76 5.07
CA ASP A 86 16.85 -10.19 4.86
C ASP A 86 17.42 -9.59 6.17
N SER A 87 18.54 -8.87 6.06
CA SER A 87 19.19 -8.21 7.19
C SER A 87 19.00 -6.68 7.18
N THR A 88 17.89 -6.18 6.63
CA THR A 88 17.67 -4.78 6.24
C THR A 88 16.33 -4.25 6.79
N GLY A 89 16.32 -3.80 8.04
CA GLY A 89 15.08 -3.42 8.73
C GLY A 89 14.33 -2.20 8.14
N TRP A 90 14.97 -1.34 7.34
CA TRP A 90 14.32 -0.14 6.80
C TRP A 90 13.26 -0.47 5.73
N ASN A 91 13.34 -1.64 5.10
CA ASN A 91 12.38 -2.06 4.08
C ASN A 91 11.16 -2.82 4.64
N ASP A 92 11.17 -3.13 5.95
CA ASP A 92 10.17 -4.00 6.59
C ASP A 92 8.77 -3.40 6.54
N CYS A 93 8.63 -2.11 6.89
CA CYS A 93 7.34 -1.40 6.88
C CYS A 93 6.63 -1.54 5.53
N MET A 94 7.35 -1.27 4.44
CA MET A 94 6.82 -1.35 3.08
C MET A 94 6.52 -2.78 2.66
N SER A 95 7.36 -3.73 3.08
CA SER A 95 7.18 -5.15 2.79
C SER A 95 5.97 -5.72 3.52
N PHE A 96 5.77 -5.40 4.80
CA PHE A 96 4.59 -5.76 5.58
C PHE A 96 3.30 -5.18 5.00
N ARG A 97 3.32 -3.89 4.64
CA ARG A 97 2.18 -3.22 4.01
C ARG A 97 1.78 -3.90 2.70
N THR A 98 2.78 -4.21 1.86
CA THR A 98 2.55 -4.87 0.57
C THR A 98 2.06 -6.30 0.78
N LEU A 99 2.69 -7.05 1.68
CA LEU A 99 2.29 -8.40 2.07
C LEU A 99 0.84 -8.44 2.56
N ALA A 100 0.43 -7.52 3.44
CA ALA A 100 -0.94 -7.44 3.91
C ALA A 100 -1.96 -7.33 2.75
N LYS A 101 -1.68 -6.48 1.75
CA LYS A 101 -2.57 -6.32 0.60
C LYS A 101 -2.61 -7.56 -0.29
N VAL A 102 -1.47 -8.22 -0.47
CA VAL A 102 -1.39 -9.51 -1.19
C VAL A 102 -2.24 -10.57 -0.49
N LEU A 103 -2.08 -10.73 0.82
CA LEU A 103 -2.83 -11.70 1.63
C LEU A 103 -4.34 -11.42 1.60
N PHE A 104 -4.76 -10.15 1.72
CA PHE A 104 -6.18 -9.76 1.56
C PHE A 104 -6.74 -10.03 0.17
N SER A 105 -5.90 -10.09 -0.87
CA SER A 105 -6.35 -10.34 -2.25
C SER A 105 -6.74 -11.80 -2.49
N VAL A 106 -6.23 -12.74 -1.67
CA VAL A 106 -6.54 -14.18 -1.71
C VAL A 106 -7.78 -14.52 -0.87
N GLY A 107 -8.17 -13.65 0.08
CA GLY A 107 -9.42 -13.75 0.85
C GLY A 107 -9.39 -14.73 2.02
N SER A 108 -8.73 -15.88 1.91
CA SER A 108 -8.65 -16.91 2.96
C SER A 108 -7.58 -16.65 4.03
N LEU A 109 -6.70 -15.66 3.82
CA LEU A 109 -5.61 -15.28 4.74
C LEU A 109 -5.89 -13.96 5.46
N GLY A 110 -7.15 -13.74 5.87
CA GLY A 110 -7.59 -12.49 6.46
C GLY A 110 -6.85 -12.15 7.77
N SER A 111 -6.61 -13.14 8.63
CA SER A 111 -5.92 -12.96 9.90
C SER A 111 -4.45 -12.62 9.69
N GLU A 112 -3.76 -13.32 8.79
CA GLU A 112 -2.36 -13.11 8.45
C GLU A 112 -2.17 -11.75 7.79
N ALA A 113 -3.13 -11.33 6.95
CA ALA A 113 -3.15 -10.01 6.34
C ALA A 113 -3.28 -8.90 7.39
N GLN A 114 -4.12 -9.08 8.41
CA GLN A 114 -4.26 -8.15 9.53
C GLN A 114 -2.99 -8.09 10.39
N MET A 115 -2.40 -9.24 10.71
CA MET A 115 -1.13 -9.30 11.44
C MET A 115 -0.03 -8.56 10.68
N ALA A 116 0.14 -8.84 9.37
CA ALA A 116 1.09 -8.14 8.52
C ALA A 116 0.83 -6.63 8.50
N ALA A 117 -0.42 -6.21 8.39
CA ALA A 117 -0.80 -4.80 8.43
C ALA A 117 -0.45 -4.12 9.77
N CYS A 118 -0.60 -4.82 10.89
CA CYS A 118 -0.23 -4.29 12.21
C CYS A 118 1.30 -4.22 12.39
N MET A 119 2.05 -5.17 11.81
CA MET A 119 3.51 -5.22 11.90
C MET A 119 4.23 -4.08 11.15
N GLN A 120 3.56 -3.38 10.22
CA GLN A 120 4.20 -2.34 9.42
C GLN A 120 4.77 -1.16 10.26
N ILE A 121 4.30 -0.97 11.50
CA ILE A 121 4.79 0.07 12.42
C ILE A 121 5.59 -0.49 13.60
N ASN A 122 6.00 -1.75 13.52
CA ASN A 122 6.72 -2.41 14.58
C ASN A 122 8.12 -2.79 14.09
N VAL A 123 9.11 -2.63 14.96
CA VAL A 123 10.44 -3.20 14.73
C VAL A 123 10.39 -4.68 15.08
N VAL A 124 10.50 -5.53 14.06
CA VAL A 124 10.43 -6.99 14.24
C VAL A 124 11.75 -7.58 14.72
N ASP A 125 12.89 -7.01 14.31
CA ASP A 125 14.22 -7.39 14.77
C ASP A 125 15.02 -6.15 15.18
N ILE A 126 15.15 -5.95 16.49
CA ILE A 126 15.80 -4.78 17.07
C ILE A 126 17.29 -4.70 16.72
N GLU A 127 17.95 -5.85 16.55
CA GLU A 127 19.38 -5.91 16.23
C GLU A 127 19.63 -5.48 14.79
N ILE A 128 18.76 -5.91 13.87
CA ILE A 128 18.79 -5.45 12.48
C ILE A 128 18.50 -3.95 12.40
N TYR A 129 17.48 -3.47 13.12
CA TYR A 129 17.11 -2.05 13.13
C TYR A 129 18.25 -1.17 13.65
N LYS A 130 18.84 -1.52 14.80
CA LYS A 130 19.99 -0.80 15.40
C LYS A 130 21.20 -0.78 14.46
N ARG A 131 21.49 -1.89 13.78
CA ARG A 131 22.59 -1.95 12.80
C ARG A 131 22.37 -1.01 11.62
N GLY A 132 21.14 -0.95 11.10
CA GLY A 132 20.77 -0.01 10.04
C GLY A 132 20.97 1.44 10.44
N ASN A 133 20.60 1.79 11.68
CA ASN A 133 20.69 3.17 12.16
C ASN A 133 22.13 3.58 12.53
N THR A 134 22.96 2.67 13.05
CA THR A 134 24.36 2.96 13.42
C THR A 134 25.26 3.28 12.22
N LEU A 135 24.89 2.79 11.03
CA LEU A 135 25.64 2.96 9.79
C LEU A 135 25.25 4.21 8.99
N ALA A 136 24.40 5.08 9.52
CA ALA A 136 24.23 6.44 9.03
C ALA A 136 25.17 7.36 9.83
N PRO A 137 26.47 7.46 9.49
CA PRO A 137 27.33 8.43 10.13
C PRO A 137 26.77 9.81 9.85
N ASP A 138 26.61 10.61 10.91
CA ASP A 138 26.24 12.03 10.85
C ASP A 138 27.09 12.74 9.80
N LEU A 139 26.49 13.01 8.64
CA LEU A 139 27.12 13.71 7.52
C LEU A 139 27.18 15.23 7.76
N ASP A 140 27.18 15.64 9.03
CA ASP A 140 27.15 17.04 9.46
C ASP A 140 28.51 17.54 10.00
N SER A 141 29.56 16.71 9.94
CA SER A 141 30.92 17.18 10.26
C SER A 141 31.93 16.87 9.15
N ALA A 142 31.91 17.65 8.08
CA ALA A 142 33.07 18.43 7.60
C ALA A 142 33.07 18.70 6.08
N THR A 143 33.42 19.96 5.79
CA THR A 143 34.11 20.50 4.59
C THR A 143 33.31 20.76 3.30
N GLU A 144 33.13 22.06 3.05
CA GLU A 144 33.08 22.68 1.72
C GLU A 144 34.11 22.02 0.80
N ASN A 145 33.66 21.33 -0.25
CA ASN A 145 34.25 21.32 -1.58
C ASN A 145 33.25 20.67 -2.54
N GLY A 146 32.77 21.45 -3.50
CA GLY A 146 31.69 21.06 -4.40
C GLY A 146 32.11 19.99 -5.40
N GLU A 147 31.41 18.87 -5.40
CA GLU A 147 31.23 18.03 -6.58
C GLU A 147 29.88 17.31 -6.46
N THR A 148 28.96 17.66 -7.36
CA THR A 148 27.60 17.14 -7.41
C THR A 148 27.59 15.73 -8.00
N VAL A 149 27.44 14.71 -7.15
CA VAL A 149 27.12 13.35 -7.61
C VAL A 149 25.64 13.09 -7.37
N ASP A 150 24.93 12.94 -8.49
CA ASP A 150 23.50 12.72 -8.58
C ASP A 150 23.16 11.29 -8.13
N SER A 151 22.58 11.15 -6.94
CA SER A 151 22.08 9.88 -6.39
C SER A 151 20.58 10.01 -6.16
N ASN A 152 19.81 9.45 -7.09
CA ASN A 152 18.36 9.52 -7.15
C ASN A 152 17.70 8.30 -6.49
N GLU A 153 16.55 8.56 -5.87
CA GLU A 153 15.49 7.64 -5.38
C GLU A 153 15.67 6.88 -4.06
N MET A 154 15.11 7.46 -3.00
CA MET A 154 14.81 6.83 -1.71
C MET A 154 13.32 7.06 -1.38
N PRO A 155 12.47 6.02 -1.28
CA PRO A 155 11.11 6.18 -0.76
C PRO A 155 11.18 6.23 0.77
N HIS A 156 10.90 7.41 1.32
CA HIS A 156 10.90 7.68 2.76
C HIS A 156 9.76 6.95 3.50
N CYS A 157 10.11 6.04 4.41
CA CYS A 157 9.57 6.18 5.77
C CYS A 157 10.18 7.48 6.30
N ILE A 158 9.37 8.48 6.60
CA ILE A 158 9.83 9.83 6.93
C ILE A 158 10.50 9.77 8.31
N PRO A 159 11.84 9.87 8.45
CA PRO A 159 12.42 10.19 9.75
C PRO A 159 11.96 11.61 10.10
N LYS A 160 11.58 11.83 11.36
CA LYS A 160 11.12 13.16 11.79
C LYS A 160 12.25 14.18 11.59
N SER A 161 12.09 15.10 10.65
CA SER A 161 12.77 16.39 10.72
C SER A 161 11.88 17.35 11.53
N GLU A 162 12.37 17.81 12.67
CA GLU A 162 11.71 18.85 13.45
C GLU A 162 11.74 20.18 12.69
N GLN A 163 10.71 20.46 11.89
CA GLN A 163 10.42 21.82 11.41
C GLN A 163 9.10 22.31 11.99
N THR A 164 9.22 23.09 13.05
CA THR A 164 8.14 23.92 13.57
C THR A 164 7.97 25.13 12.65
N VAL A 165 7.00 25.10 11.74
CA VAL A 165 6.58 26.28 10.97
C VAL A 165 5.32 26.90 11.59
N PRO A 166 5.29 28.22 11.85
CA PRO A 166 4.14 28.88 12.45
C PRO A 166 3.02 29.07 11.43
N PHE A 167 1.83 28.61 11.80
CA PHE A 167 0.59 28.75 11.04
C PHE A 167 0.08 30.20 11.08
N ILE A 168 0.10 30.91 9.95
CA ILE A 168 -0.53 32.23 9.80
C ILE A 168 -2.02 32.02 9.49
N SER A 169 -2.87 32.38 10.45
CA SER A 169 -4.32 32.42 10.30
C SER A 169 -4.76 33.74 9.65
N THR A 170 -5.20 33.71 8.40
CA THR A 170 -5.89 34.84 7.77
C THR A 170 -7.40 34.73 7.99
N LYS A 171 -7.93 35.61 8.85
CA LYS A 171 -9.37 35.88 8.94
C LYS A 171 -9.80 36.76 7.77
N THR A 172 -10.70 36.27 6.93
CA THR A 172 -11.41 37.08 5.95
C THR A 172 -12.65 37.69 6.60
N THR A 173 -12.63 39.01 6.78
CA THR A 173 -13.78 39.80 7.22
C THR A 173 -14.61 40.20 6.00
N THR A 174 -15.87 39.77 6.00
CA THR A 174 -16.90 40.22 5.06
C THR A 174 -17.42 41.59 5.48
N SER A 175 -17.34 42.57 4.59
CA SER A 175 -18.09 43.83 4.70
C SER A 175 -18.65 44.19 3.33
N GLY A 176 -19.98 44.18 3.24
CA GLY A 176 -20.72 44.60 2.06
C GLY A 176 -20.73 46.11 1.88
N ALA A 177 -20.94 46.52 0.64
CA ALA A 177 -21.50 47.82 0.30
C ALA A 177 -22.32 47.68 -0.98
N SER A 178 -23.62 47.90 -0.85
CA SER A 178 -24.55 48.26 -1.91
C SER A 178 -24.16 49.64 -2.44
N LEU A 179 -24.29 49.87 -3.75
CA LEU A 179 -24.82 51.11 -4.32
C LEU A 179 -25.25 50.88 -5.78
N SER A 180 -26.51 51.23 -6.00
CA SER A 180 -27.23 51.38 -7.26
C SER A 180 -26.73 52.57 -8.07
N GLU A 181 -26.81 52.49 -9.41
CA GLU A 181 -27.39 53.57 -10.23
C GLU A 181 -27.65 53.12 -11.69
N ASP A 182 -28.82 53.54 -12.17
CA ASP A 182 -29.35 53.47 -13.52
C ASP A 182 -28.47 54.18 -14.56
N THR A 183 -28.38 53.64 -15.78
CA THR A 183 -28.53 54.47 -16.99
C THR A 183 -29.05 53.66 -18.18
N THR A 184 -30.10 54.21 -18.78
CA THR A 184 -30.87 53.77 -19.94
C THR A 184 -30.11 53.93 -21.27
N SER A 185 -30.55 53.14 -22.26
CA SER A 185 -30.64 53.45 -23.71
C SER A 185 -29.46 53.09 -24.64
N ASN A 186 -29.65 52.09 -25.51
CA ASN A 186 -30.08 52.24 -26.91
C ASN A 186 -29.70 51.07 -27.84
N ASN A 187 -30.71 50.70 -28.65
CA ASN A 187 -30.74 49.91 -29.88
C ASN A 187 -29.46 49.77 -30.72
N GLY A 188 -29.27 48.55 -31.24
CA GLY A 188 -28.35 48.24 -32.33
C GLY A 188 -28.62 46.85 -32.90
N GLU A 189 -29.59 46.77 -33.80
CA GLU A 189 -30.00 45.61 -34.58
C GLU A 189 -28.88 45.18 -35.54
N ALA A 190 -28.37 43.95 -35.40
CA ALA A 190 -27.55 43.31 -36.43
C ALA A 190 -27.79 41.79 -36.44
N LYS A 191 -28.22 41.34 -37.62
CA LYS A 191 -28.69 40.02 -38.00
C LYS A 191 -27.51 39.19 -38.50
N SER A 192 -27.22 38.03 -37.90
CA SER A 192 -26.32 37.01 -38.48
C SER A 192 -26.45 35.65 -37.79
N PRO A 193 -26.02 34.56 -38.46
CA PRO A 193 -26.86 33.38 -38.61
C PRO A 193 -26.64 32.30 -37.55
N SER A 194 -27.73 31.59 -37.33
CA SER A 194 -27.93 30.37 -36.56
C SER A 194 -26.79 29.34 -36.68
N ALA A 195 -26.14 29.09 -35.55
CA ALA A 195 -25.34 27.89 -35.28
C ALA A 195 -26.26 26.75 -34.78
N PRO A 196 -25.95 25.49 -35.09
CA PRO A 196 -26.82 24.36 -34.78
C PRO A 196 -26.80 23.98 -33.30
N SER A 197 -28.01 23.64 -32.85
CA SER A 197 -28.41 23.13 -31.54
C SER A 197 -27.45 22.09 -30.95
N ALA A 198 -26.94 22.37 -29.76
CA ALA A 198 -26.28 21.40 -28.90
C ALA A 198 -27.34 20.43 -28.36
N GLN A 199 -27.32 19.19 -28.85
CA GLN A 199 -28.07 18.10 -28.24
C GLN A 199 -27.50 17.81 -26.84
N GLU A 200 -28.37 17.83 -25.83
CA GLU A 200 -28.13 17.27 -24.51
C GLU A 200 -27.68 15.81 -24.63
N ILE A 201 -26.40 15.56 -24.37
CA ILE A 201 -25.89 14.22 -24.16
C ILE A 201 -26.32 13.80 -22.76
N ASN A 202 -27.47 13.15 -22.69
CA ASN A 202 -27.96 12.48 -21.49
C ASN A 202 -27.12 11.21 -21.27
N GLN A 203 -25.93 11.37 -20.69
CA GLN A 203 -25.11 10.24 -20.23
C GLN A 203 -25.75 9.64 -18.98
N SER A 204 -26.61 8.65 -19.21
CA SER A 204 -26.97 7.68 -18.19
C SER A 204 -25.72 6.90 -17.78
N HIS A 205 -25.06 7.35 -16.72
CA HIS A 205 -24.06 6.56 -16.02
C HIS A 205 -24.74 5.32 -15.45
N THR A 206 -24.65 4.23 -16.20
CA THR A 206 -24.99 2.90 -15.68
C THR A 206 -23.84 2.51 -14.74
N GLU A 207 -24.11 2.49 -13.44
CA GLU A 207 -23.16 1.99 -12.45
C GLU A 207 -22.71 0.56 -12.82
N PRO A 208 -21.41 0.23 -12.71
CA PRO A 208 -20.97 -1.14 -12.82
C PRO A 208 -21.57 -1.95 -11.68
N ARG A 209 -22.51 -2.83 -12.03
CA ARG A 209 -23.15 -3.79 -11.12
C ARG A 209 -22.06 -4.69 -10.53
N LEU A 210 -21.73 -4.45 -9.26
CA LEU A 210 -20.88 -5.33 -8.47
C LEU A 210 -21.47 -6.74 -8.48
N THR A 211 -20.65 -7.73 -8.84
CA THR A 211 -21.03 -9.14 -8.87
C THR A 211 -21.20 -9.67 -7.44
N GLU A 212 -22.07 -10.66 -7.29
CA GLU A 212 -22.53 -11.20 -6.00
C GLU A 212 -21.43 -11.92 -5.19
N SER A 213 -20.27 -12.17 -5.81
CA SER A 213 -19.05 -12.73 -5.21
C SER A 213 -18.48 -11.87 -4.06
N ASP A 214 -18.72 -10.56 -4.04
CA ASP A 214 -18.17 -9.66 -3.02
C ASP A 214 -18.92 -9.69 -1.65
N ARG A 215 -20.07 -10.37 -1.55
CA ARG A 215 -20.89 -10.38 -0.31
C ARG A 215 -20.54 -11.49 0.68
N THR A 216 -19.72 -12.47 0.30
CA THR A 216 -19.48 -13.69 1.09
C THR A 216 -18.49 -13.48 2.25
N ILE A 217 -17.70 -12.40 2.25
CA ILE A 217 -16.59 -12.20 3.21
C ILE A 217 -17.07 -11.82 4.63
N SER A 218 -18.33 -11.43 4.83
CA SER A 218 -18.83 -11.02 6.16
C SER A 218 -19.33 -12.16 7.07
N ARG A 219 -19.30 -13.43 6.63
CA ARG A 219 -19.90 -14.56 7.38
C ARG A 219 -18.92 -15.53 8.07
N ILE A 220 -17.61 -15.32 7.97
CA ILE A 220 -16.62 -16.35 8.36
C ILE A 220 -16.30 -16.39 9.87
N TRP A 221 -16.79 -15.47 10.70
CA TRP A 221 -16.45 -15.43 12.13
C TRP A 221 -17.66 -15.75 13.01
N LYS A 222 -18.04 -17.03 13.04
CA LYS A 222 -18.81 -17.61 14.15
C LYS A 222 -18.05 -18.83 14.66
N VAL A 223 -17.28 -18.62 15.72
CA VAL A 223 -16.57 -19.67 16.44
C VAL A 223 -17.61 -20.61 17.07
N GLU A 224 -17.73 -21.82 16.54
CA GLU A 224 -18.40 -22.92 17.22
C GLU A 224 -17.43 -23.50 18.26
N GLY A 225 -17.63 -23.10 19.51
CA GLY A 225 -17.00 -23.74 20.67
C GLY A 225 -17.83 -24.95 21.09
N GLU A 226 -17.45 -26.14 20.63
CA GLU A 226 -18.05 -27.38 21.11
C GLU A 226 -17.21 -27.93 22.28
N SER A 227 -17.85 -27.90 23.45
CA SER A 227 -17.32 -28.35 24.73
C SER A 227 -17.26 -29.88 24.78
N THR A 228 -16.07 -30.43 25.00
CA THR A 228 -15.92 -31.80 25.52
C THR A 228 -15.09 -31.80 26.80
N ARG A 229 -15.57 -32.59 27.75
CA ARG A 229 -15.25 -32.61 29.18
C ARG A 229 -14.41 -33.86 29.51
N ALA A 230 -13.54 -33.69 30.52
CA ALA A 230 -12.79 -34.70 31.29
C ALA A 230 -11.51 -35.24 30.60
N SER A 231 -10.36 -35.41 31.26
CA SER A 231 -10.14 -35.84 32.65
C SER A 231 -8.79 -35.35 33.22
N SER A 232 -8.73 -35.24 34.55
CA SER A 232 -7.53 -35.03 35.40
C SER A 232 -6.48 -36.13 35.22
N PRO A 233 -5.17 -35.85 35.40
CA PRO A 233 -4.55 -36.24 36.68
C PRO A 233 -3.42 -35.32 37.21
N GLU A 234 -3.35 -35.34 38.54
CA GLU A 234 -2.18 -35.39 39.43
C GLU A 234 -1.06 -34.34 39.37
N SER A 235 -0.94 -33.71 40.54
CA SER A 235 0.00 -32.70 40.98
C SER A 235 1.44 -33.21 41.14
N VAL A 236 2.38 -32.53 40.50
CA VAL A 236 3.80 -32.53 40.91
C VAL A 236 4.20 -31.09 41.19
N ALA A 237 4.33 -30.75 42.47
CA ALA A 237 4.74 -29.43 42.93
C ALA A 237 6.24 -29.23 42.66
N PHE A 238 6.56 -28.49 41.61
CA PHE A 238 7.92 -28.00 41.38
C PHE A 238 7.99 -26.53 41.85
N SER A 239 8.65 -26.32 42.98
CA SER A 239 8.93 -25.00 43.55
C SER A 239 9.94 -24.26 42.67
N VAL A 240 9.46 -23.54 41.65
CA VAL A 240 10.27 -22.53 40.97
C VAL A 240 10.25 -21.27 41.83
N ARG A 241 11.42 -20.97 42.42
CA ARG A 241 11.67 -19.73 43.14
C ARG A 241 11.45 -18.54 42.21
N ASP A 242 10.73 -17.57 42.74
CA ASP A 242 10.62 -16.20 42.26
C ASP A 242 11.98 -15.64 41.84
N SER A 243 12.16 -15.57 40.53
CA SER A 243 13.02 -14.59 39.87
C SER A 243 12.13 -13.75 38.95
N GLN A 244 11.03 -13.19 39.50
CA GLN A 244 10.44 -11.97 38.98
C GLN A 244 11.37 -10.81 39.34
N ALA A 245 12.56 -10.81 38.74
CA ALA A 245 13.35 -9.60 38.63
C ALA A 245 12.68 -8.73 37.57
N GLU A 246 12.33 -7.52 37.98
CA GLU A 246 11.80 -6.42 37.20
C GLU A 246 12.57 -6.27 35.87
N LEU A 247 12.07 -6.90 34.80
CA LEU A 247 12.29 -6.43 33.45
C LEU A 247 11.49 -5.13 33.35
N ASN A 248 12.12 -4.03 33.74
CA ASN A 248 11.72 -2.70 33.31
C ASN A 248 11.66 -2.75 31.79
N GLN A 249 10.44 -2.93 31.31
CA GLN A 249 10.10 -3.07 29.91
C GLN A 249 10.26 -1.69 29.30
N GLU A 250 11.51 -1.31 29.01
CA GLU A 250 11.85 -0.26 28.06
C GLU A 250 11.14 -0.66 26.76
N ARG A 251 9.90 -0.18 26.61
CA ARG A 251 9.24 -0.19 25.33
C ARG A 251 10.12 0.69 24.45
N ASP A 252 10.58 0.14 23.33
CA ASP A 252 11.25 0.90 22.29
C ASP A 252 10.29 1.99 21.77
N GLU A 253 10.16 3.10 22.50
CA GLU A 253 9.22 4.20 22.21
C GLU A 253 9.66 5.05 21.00
N ASP A 254 10.88 4.84 20.50
CA ASP A 254 11.51 5.67 19.46
C ASP A 254 11.59 4.99 18.08
N THR A 255 10.65 4.09 17.75
CA THR A 255 10.55 3.62 16.36
C THR A 255 9.93 4.73 15.51
N ASP A 256 10.69 5.28 14.56
CA ASP A 256 10.27 6.39 13.68
C ASP A 256 9.17 6.00 12.65
N THR A 257 8.67 4.77 12.71
CA THR A 257 7.58 4.29 11.86
C THR A 257 6.23 4.77 12.38
N SER A 258 5.56 5.62 11.60
CA SER A 258 4.21 6.09 11.90
C SER A 258 3.29 5.94 10.68
N ILE A 259 1.99 5.75 10.95
CA ILE A 259 0.95 5.78 9.91
C ILE A 259 0.21 7.10 10.02
N ILE A 260 0.00 7.75 8.87
CA ILE A 260 -0.76 9.00 8.76
C ILE A 260 -2.10 8.68 8.11
N CYS A 261 -3.21 9.03 8.75
CA CYS A 261 -4.50 8.91 8.09
C CYS A 261 -4.64 9.95 6.99
N SER A 262 -4.94 9.48 5.79
CA SER A 262 -4.96 10.31 4.61
C SER A 262 -6.14 11.30 4.54
N GLU A 263 -7.14 11.17 5.44
CA GLU A 263 -8.32 12.05 5.50
C GLU A 263 -8.17 13.19 6.52
N CYS A 264 -7.61 12.90 7.70
CA CYS A 264 -7.53 13.87 8.80
C CYS A 264 -6.10 14.21 9.24
N ASP A 265 -5.10 13.66 8.56
CA ASP A 265 -3.66 13.87 8.77
C ASP A 265 -3.17 13.55 10.20
N LYS A 266 -4.01 12.89 11.02
CA LYS A 266 -3.61 12.39 12.35
C LYS A 266 -2.58 11.27 12.18
N VAL A 267 -1.47 11.42 12.88
CA VAL A 267 -0.37 10.46 12.97
C VAL A 267 -0.61 9.53 14.17
N VAL A 268 -0.43 8.22 13.97
CA VAL A 268 -0.46 7.24 15.07
C VAL A 268 0.89 6.55 15.15
N SER A 269 1.48 6.60 16.34
CA SER A 269 2.60 5.77 16.77
C SER A 269 2.10 4.52 17.49
N SER A 270 2.94 3.49 17.55
CA SER A 270 2.69 2.21 18.20
C SER A 270 2.15 2.41 19.64
N GLY A 271 1.06 1.73 20.00
CA GLY A 271 0.62 1.60 21.40
C GLY A 271 -0.87 1.74 21.69
N LYS A 272 -1.63 2.49 20.89
CA LYS A 272 -3.09 2.60 21.00
C LYS A 272 -3.71 2.81 19.62
N GLN A 273 -3.70 1.78 18.80
CA GLN A 273 -4.37 1.84 17.50
C GLN A 273 -5.88 1.74 17.72
N ASP A 274 -6.59 2.83 17.41
CA ASP A 274 -7.97 2.72 16.95
C ASP A 274 -8.01 1.85 15.68
N SER A 275 -9.18 1.36 15.28
CA SER A 275 -9.29 0.54 14.06
C SER A 275 -8.72 1.29 12.84
N THR A 276 -7.62 0.80 12.27
CA THR A 276 -7.05 1.28 11.01
C THR A 276 -7.62 0.51 9.84
N TYR A 277 -7.83 1.17 8.70
CA TYR A 277 -8.31 0.57 7.47
C TYR A 277 -7.34 0.89 6.33
N ILE A 278 -6.89 -0.14 5.61
CA ILE A 278 -5.97 -0.02 4.48
C ILE A 278 -6.76 -0.20 3.19
N CYS A 279 -6.52 0.67 2.21
CA CYS A 279 -7.06 0.50 0.86
C CYS A 279 -6.20 -0.48 0.06
N LEU A 280 -6.81 -1.50 -0.56
CA LEU A 280 -6.09 -2.47 -1.39
C LEU A 280 -5.57 -1.89 -2.71
N TYR A 281 -6.22 -0.84 -3.22
CA TYR A 281 -5.94 -0.27 -4.54
C TYR A 281 -5.06 1.00 -4.51
N CYS A 282 -4.93 1.64 -3.36
CA CYS A 282 -4.09 2.82 -3.21
C CYS A 282 -2.75 2.40 -2.59
N ILE A 283 -1.68 3.11 -2.95
CA ILE A 283 -0.34 2.85 -2.42
C ILE A 283 -0.33 3.11 -0.91
N GLU A 284 -0.71 4.32 -0.51
CA GLU A 284 -0.59 4.83 0.86
C GLU A 284 -1.87 5.55 1.29
N ALA A 285 -3.00 4.82 1.24
CA ALA A 285 -4.26 5.34 1.75
C ALA A 285 -4.74 4.54 2.96
N ASP A 286 -4.51 5.12 4.13
CA ASP A 286 -4.93 4.59 5.43
C ASP A 286 -5.99 5.49 6.05
N LEU A 287 -7.00 4.86 6.65
CA LEU A 287 -8.09 5.56 7.31
C LEU A 287 -8.25 5.08 8.74
N TRP A 288 -8.38 6.02 9.67
CA TRP A 288 -8.86 5.71 11.01
C TRP A 288 -10.34 5.33 10.99
N GLY A 289 -10.82 4.62 12.01
CA GLY A 289 -12.20 4.14 12.09
C GLY A 289 -13.24 5.23 11.83
N GLU A 290 -13.12 6.36 12.51
CA GLU A 290 -14.01 7.51 12.30
C GLU A 290 -13.96 8.06 10.87
N CYS A 291 -12.76 8.09 10.26
CA CYS A 291 -12.57 8.57 8.89
C CYS A 291 -13.09 7.58 7.87
N PHE A 292 -12.96 6.28 8.14
CA PHE A 292 -13.55 5.21 7.36
C PHE A 292 -15.08 5.28 7.41
N ASP A 293 -15.68 5.44 8.59
CA ASP A 293 -17.13 5.55 8.76
C ASP A 293 -17.66 6.82 8.08
N LYS A 294 -17.01 7.97 8.29
CA LYS A 294 -17.36 9.24 7.61
C LYS A 294 -17.31 9.06 6.10
N ARG A 295 -16.30 8.37 5.58
CA ARG A 295 -16.19 8.07 4.16
C ARG A 295 -17.29 7.13 3.67
N ALA A 296 -17.61 6.07 4.40
CA ALA A 296 -18.71 5.16 4.07
C ALA A 296 -20.04 5.90 3.99
N ARG A 297 -20.31 6.83 4.91
CA ARG A 297 -21.50 7.70 4.90
C ARG A 297 -21.54 8.63 3.68
N ARG A 298 -20.41 9.24 3.28
CA ARG A 298 -20.32 10.02 2.02
C ARG A 298 -20.56 9.15 0.78
N GLN A 299 -20.12 7.89 0.79
CA GLN A 299 -20.38 6.97 -0.32
C GLN A 299 -21.87 6.63 -0.45
N LYS A 300 -22.58 6.53 0.67
CA LYS A 300 -24.04 6.36 0.72
C LYS A 300 -24.83 7.64 0.40
N GLY A 301 -24.17 8.79 0.27
CA GLY A 301 -24.84 10.09 0.05
C GLY A 301 -25.42 10.73 1.31
N GLU A 302 -25.09 10.22 2.51
CA GLU A 302 -25.56 10.77 3.79
C GLU A 302 -24.81 12.04 4.21
N LEU A 303 -23.64 12.28 3.62
CA LEU A 303 -22.78 13.43 3.87
C LEU A 303 -22.34 14.03 2.53
N GLU A 304 -22.15 15.34 2.50
CA GLU A 304 -21.62 16.04 1.33
C GLU A 304 -20.26 15.49 0.90
N VAL A 305 -20.02 15.54 -0.41
CA VAL A 305 -18.75 15.12 -1.00
C VAL A 305 -17.63 16.00 -0.44
N ALA A 306 -16.60 15.38 0.13
CA ALA A 306 -15.43 16.11 0.57
C ALA A 306 -14.72 16.72 -0.64
N TRP A 307 -14.28 17.98 -0.52
CA TRP A 307 -13.48 18.64 -1.54
C TRP A 307 -12.19 17.87 -1.85
N ARG A 308 -11.61 17.20 -0.85
CA ARG A 308 -10.48 16.28 -0.99
C ARG A 308 -11.01 14.85 -1.08
N THR A 309 -10.86 14.21 -2.24
CA THR A 309 -11.12 12.78 -2.40
C THR A 309 -9.80 12.03 -2.41
N VAL A 310 -9.41 11.47 -1.28
CA VAL A 310 -8.13 10.76 -1.11
C VAL A 310 -8.11 9.44 -1.90
N CYS A 311 -9.25 8.75 -1.94
CA CYS A 311 -9.35 7.46 -2.61
C CYS A 311 -10.72 7.35 -3.27
N PRO A 312 -10.78 6.94 -4.57
CA PRO A 312 -12.03 6.86 -5.32
C PRO A 312 -13.13 6.02 -4.66
N ARG A 313 -14.39 6.27 -5.06
CA ARG A 313 -15.55 5.47 -4.66
C ARG A 313 -15.40 4.01 -5.12
N GLY A 314 -15.98 3.08 -4.38
CA GLY A 314 -16.02 1.64 -4.73
C GLY A 314 -14.71 0.87 -4.52
N ARG A 315 -13.65 1.49 -3.98
CA ARG A 315 -12.42 0.79 -3.62
C ARG A 315 -12.60 0.03 -2.30
N LYS A 316 -12.18 -1.25 -2.29
CA LYS A 316 -12.18 -2.12 -1.11
C LYS A 316 -11.17 -1.63 -0.07
N GLN A 317 -11.65 -1.34 1.14
CA GLN A 317 -10.81 -1.16 2.32
C GLN A 317 -10.99 -2.35 3.24
N THR A 318 -9.90 -2.73 3.92
CA THR A 318 -9.94 -3.80 4.92
C THR A 318 -9.42 -3.29 6.25
N LYS A 319 -10.06 -3.70 7.34
CA LYS A 319 -9.61 -3.41 8.70
C LYS A 319 -8.28 -4.12 8.95
N ALA A 320 -7.25 -3.36 9.33
CA ALA A 320 -5.93 -3.86 9.67
C ALA A 320 -5.85 -4.39 11.10
N LEU A 321 -6.52 -3.72 12.05
CA LEU A 321 -6.41 -4.08 13.46
C LEU A 321 -7.13 -5.39 13.77
N ILE A 322 -6.35 -6.38 14.23
CA ILE A 322 -6.82 -7.66 14.75
C ILE A 322 -7.12 -7.55 16.24
N GLU A 323 -8.21 -8.20 16.68
CA GLU A 323 -8.55 -8.24 18.10
C GLU A 323 -7.47 -9.00 18.88
N GLY A 324 -7.08 -8.47 20.03
CA GLY A 324 -6.00 -9.04 20.83
C GLY A 324 -4.58 -8.69 20.37
N TRP A 325 -4.38 -7.83 19.36
CA TRP A 325 -3.03 -7.41 18.96
C TRP A 325 -2.23 -6.84 20.15
N GLY A 326 -1.17 -7.55 20.56
CA GLY A 326 -0.26 -7.17 21.64
C GLY A 326 1.04 -6.53 21.15
N GLY A 327 1.24 -6.44 19.83
CA GLY A 327 2.46 -5.91 19.23
C GLY A 327 3.52 -6.96 18.92
N VAL A 328 4.69 -6.48 18.53
CA VAL A 328 5.89 -7.29 18.30
C VAL A 328 6.97 -6.72 19.20
N ASN A 329 7.59 -7.58 19.97
CA ASN A 329 8.69 -7.20 20.87
C ASN A 329 9.78 -8.27 20.75
N ASN A 330 11.00 -7.86 20.41
CA ASN A 330 12.16 -8.75 20.25
C ASN A 330 11.87 -9.96 19.34
N GLY A 331 11.23 -9.73 18.20
CA GLY A 331 10.87 -10.80 17.25
C GLY A 331 9.77 -11.74 17.73
N VAL A 332 9.06 -11.42 18.81
CA VAL A 332 7.91 -12.19 19.30
C VAL A 332 6.64 -11.40 19.07
N ILE A 333 5.76 -11.96 18.24
CA ILE A 333 4.40 -11.46 18.00
C ILE A 333 3.53 -11.89 19.19
N THR A 334 2.82 -10.93 19.78
CA THR A 334 1.88 -11.20 20.88
C THR A 334 0.46 -10.97 20.41
N MET A 335 -0.41 -11.95 20.63
CA MET A 335 -1.82 -11.97 20.25
C MET A 335 -2.66 -12.46 21.43
N GLY A 336 -3.18 -11.55 22.25
CA GLY A 336 -3.84 -11.89 23.51
C GLY A 336 -2.83 -12.57 24.45
N GLU A 337 -3.06 -13.85 24.73
CA GLU A 337 -2.16 -14.69 25.53
C GLU A 337 -1.16 -15.48 24.67
N GLU A 338 -1.38 -15.55 23.35
CA GLU A 338 -0.53 -16.29 22.43
C GLU A 338 0.74 -15.51 22.09
N LYS A 339 1.86 -16.24 22.02
CA LYS A 339 3.15 -15.71 21.62
C LYS A 339 3.72 -16.57 20.49
N ILE A 340 4.06 -15.93 19.38
CA ILE A 340 4.58 -16.60 18.20
C ILE A 340 5.86 -15.90 17.77
N SER A 341 6.93 -16.64 17.53
CA SER A 341 8.15 -16.10 16.93
C SER A 341 7.82 -15.57 15.53
N PHE A 342 8.25 -14.34 15.22
CA PHE A 342 8.10 -13.75 13.89
C PHE A 342 8.68 -14.63 12.79
N LYS A 343 9.85 -15.24 13.04
CA LYS A 343 10.50 -16.13 12.08
C LYS A 343 9.68 -17.39 11.82
N ASP A 344 9.07 -17.95 12.86
CA ASP A 344 8.22 -19.13 12.73
C ASP A 344 6.91 -18.78 12.01
N TRP A 345 6.30 -17.64 12.34
CA TRP A 345 5.13 -17.12 11.64
C TRP A 345 5.39 -16.90 10.15
N LEU A 346 6.50 -16.23 9.80
CA LEU A 346 6.86 -15.94 8.40
C LEU A 346 7.13 -17.22 7.62
N LYS A 347 7.81 -18.19 8.26
CA LYS A 347 8.08 -19.51 7.68
C LYS A 347 6.79 -20.30 7.46
N GLU A 348 5.93 -20.39 8.46
CA GLU A 348 4.64 -21.09 8.34
C GLU A 348 3.75 -20.44 7.26
N LEU A 349 3.73 -19.11 7.21
CA LEU A 349 3.04 -18.36 6.17
C LEU A 349 3.52 -18.76 4.77
N LYS A 350 4.84 -18.78 4.56
CA LYS A 350 5.46 -19.13 3.28
C LYS A 350 5.26 -20.60 2.90
N ASP A 351 5.53 -21.52 3.83
CA ASP A 351 5.68 -22.93 3.54
C ASP A 351 4.34 -23.68 3.58
N VAL A 352 3.36 -23.17 4.34
CA VAL A 352 2.10 -23.87 4.60
C VAL A 352 0.88 -23.04 4.23
N ARG A 353 0.70 -21.86 4.85
CA ARG A 353 -0.58 -21.13 4.74
C ARG A 353 -0.78 -20.55 3.34
N TRP A 354 0.24 -19.92 2.76
CA TRP A 354 0.17 -19.34 1.42
C TRP A 354 -0.10 -20.40 0.34
N PRO A 355 0.67 -21.50 0.21
CA PRO A 355 0.38 -22.52 -0.81
C PRO A 355 -1.03 -23.10 -0.70
N ASN A 356 -1.52 -23.35 0.51
CA ASN A 356 -2.86 -23.88 0.74
C ASN A 356 -3.94 -22.87 0.34
N ALA A 357 -3.82 -21.62 0.80
CA ALA A 357 -4.74 -20.54 0.47
C ALA A 357 -4.76 -20.26 -1.04
N TRP A 358 -3.59 -20.26 -1.66
CA TRP A 358 -3.43 -20.00 -3.09
C TRP A 358 -4.04 -21.12 -3.94
N LYS A 359 -3.83 -22.38 -3.54
CA LYS A 359 -4.50 -23.52 -4.16
C LYS A 359 -6.03 -23.43 -4.03
N ALA A 360 -6.53 -23.06 -2.86
CA ALA A 360 -7.96 -22.91 -2.62
C ALA A 360 -8.56 -21.77 -3.46
N PHE A 361 -7.89 -20.62 -3.53
CA PHE A 361 -8.28 -19.48 -4.34
C PHE A 361 -8.46 -19.87 -5.81
N TRP A 362 -7.50 -20.60 -6.39
CA TRP A 362 -7.61 -21.05 -7.78
C TRP A 362 -8.66 -22.13 -8.02
N ALA A 363 -8.93 -22.96 -7.01
CA ALA A 363 -10.03 -23.91 -7.09
C ALA A 363 -11.39 -23.22 -7.14
N GLU A 364 -11.54 -22.06 -6.49
CA GLU A 364 -12.76 -21.23 -6.53
C GLU A 364 -12.86 -20.41 -7.82
N GLU A 365 -11.75 -19.86 -8.33
CA GLU A 365 -11.78 -19.02 -9.55
C GLU A 365 -11.98 -19.83 -10.84
N LEU A 366 -11.60 -21.12 -10.85
CA LEU A 366 -11.71 -22.00 -12.03
C LEU A 366 -12.89 -22.98 -11.97
N GLY A 367 -13.50 -23.16 -10.79
CA GLY A 367 -14.63 -24.06 -10.57
C GLY A 367 -15.95 -23.34 -10.71
#